data_AF-F8UHD9-F1
#
_entry.id   AF-F8UHD9-F1
#
_cell.length_a   1.000
_cell.length_b   1.000
_cell.length_c   1.000
_cell.angle_alpha   90.00
_cell.angle_beta   90.00
_cell.angle_gamma   90.00
#
_symmetry.space_group_name_H-M   'P 1'
#
loop_
_entity.id
_entity.type
_entity.pdbx_description
1 polymer ?
#
loop_
_entity_poly.entity_id
_entity_poly.type
_entity_poly.pdbx_seq_one_letter_code
_entity_poly.pdbx_strand_id
1 'polypeptide(L)' 'CHGSTFDVAGRVFKNKPAPDNLEVPPHMYLSDTVLLIGEDKKA' A
#
# COMPACT_ATOMS: atom_id res chain seq x y z
N CYS A 1 -13.49 8.97 4.36
CA CYS A 1 -14.45 9.04 5.49
C CYS A 1 -14.21 10.23 6.40
N HIS A 2 -12.99 10.47 6.92
CA HIS A 2 -12.71 11.55 7.89
C HIS A 2 -11.69 12.62 7.40
N GLY A 3 -11.55 12.82 6.08
CA GLY A 3 -10.72 13.90 5.53
C GLY A 3 -9.19 13.67 5.51
N SER A 4 -8.73 12.45 5.80
CA SER A 4 -7.34 12.05 5.54
C SER A 4 -7.01 12.10 4.06
N THR A 5 -5.82 12.59 3.72
CA THR A 5 -5.30 12.63 2.36
C THR A 5 -3.91 12.01 2.35
N PHE A 6 -3.56 11.39 1.23
CA PHE A 6 -2.32 10.64 1.04
C PHE A 6 -1.58 11.15 -0.19
N ASP A 7 -0.27 10.96 -0.22
CA ASP A 7 0.51 11.20 -1.44
C ASP A 7 0.39 10.04 -2.43
N VAL A 8 1.09 10.16 -3.57
CA VAL A 8 1.07 9.16 -4.65
C VAL A 8 1.70 7.82 -4.25
N ALA A 9 2.45 7.77 -3.15
CA ALA A 9 3.03 6.55 -2.59
C ALA A 9 2.16 5.94 -1.48
N GLY A 10 0.97 6.50 -1.22
CA GLY A 10 0.06 6.03 -0.17
C GLY A 10 0.47 6.44 1.24
N ARG A 11 1.36 7.45 1.38
CA ARG A 11 1.76 7.96 2.70
C ARG A 11 0.80 9.03 3.20
N VAL A 12 0.45 8.98 4.48
CA VAL A 12 -0.47 9.95 5.07
C VAL A 12 0.22 11.31 5.22
N PHE A 13 -0.47 12.38 4.83
CA PHE A 13 0.04 13.73 5.11
C PHE A 13 0.00 14.03 6.61
N LYS A 14 0.94 14.84 7.08
CA LYS A 14 1.00 15.28 8.49
C LYS A 14 -0.32 15.94 8.92
N ASN A 15 -0.67 15.78 10.20
CA ASN A 15 -1.87 16.35 10.84
C ASN A 15 -3.19 15.86 10.23
N LYS A 16 -3.22 14.66 9.66
CA LYS A 16 -4.45 13.99 9.25
C LYS A 16 -4.93 13.01 10.32
N PRO A 17 -6.24 12.69 10.36
CA PRO A 17 -6.77 11.76 11.35
C PRO A 17 -6.31 10.31 11.17
N ALA A 18 -5.88 9.92 9.96
CA ALA A 18 -5.35 8.58 9.73
C ALA A 18 -4.01 8.45 10.47
N PRO A 19 -3.86 7.43 11.34
CA PRO A 19 -2.66 7.27 12.14
C PRO A 19 -1.47 6.79 11.30
N ASP A 20 -1.75 6.01 10.24
CA ASP A 20 -0.75 5.27 9.49
C ASP A 20 -0.87 5.48 7.97
N ASN A 21 0.17 5.08 7.25
CA ASN A 21 0.18 4.98 5.79
C ASN A 21 -0.72 3.84 5.33
N LEU A 22 -1.06 3.82 4.04
CA LEU A 22 -1.78 2.68 3.46
C LEU A 22 -0.92 1.42 3.54
N GLU A 23 -1.55 0.31 3.94
CA GLU A 23 -0.88 -1.00 3.99
C GLU A 23 -0.49 -1.44 2.58
N VAL A 24 0.74 -1.94 2.45
CA VAL A 24 1.19 -2.60 1.22
C VAL A 24 0.94 -4.10 1.42
N PRO A 25 -0.02 -4.70 0.68
CA PRO A 25 -0.29 -6.12 0.84
C PRO A 25 0.89 -6.97 0.34
N PRO A 26 1.05 -8.21 0.84
CA PRO A 26 1.96 -9.18 0.25
C PRO A 26 1.70 -9.33 -1.25
N HIS A 27 2.74 -9.32 -2.08
CA HIS A 27 2.60 -9.44 -3.52
C HIS A 27 3.87 -9.97 -4.19
N MET A 28 3.72 -10.54 -5.38
CA MET A 28 4.83 -10.93 -6.25
C MET A 28 4.50 -10.78 -7.73
N TYR A 29 5.53 -10.58 -8.55
CA TYR A 29 5.41 -10.61 -10.01
C TYR A 29 5.50 -12.05 -10.51
N LEU A 30 4.49 -12.49 -11.26
CA LEU A 30 4.49 -13.77 -11.97
C LEU A 30 5.13 -13.63 -13.37
N SER A 31 5.07 -12.43 -13.93
CA SER A 31 5.76 -11.99 -15.15
C SER A 31 5.89 -10.46 -15.11
N ASP A 32 6.52 -9.87 -16.12
CA ASP A 32 6.73 -8.41 -16.23
C ASP A 32 5.42 -7.59 -16.19
N THR A 33 4.29 -8.22 -16.49
CA THR A 33 2.97 -7.55 -16.60
C THR A 33 1.89 -8.20 -15.75
N VAL A 34 2.23 -9.24 -14.97
CA VAL A 34 1.27 -9.96 -14.12
C VAL A 34 1.74 -9.93 -12.67
N LEU A 35 0.91 -9.33 -11.82
CA LEU A 35 1.13 -9.22 -10.37
C LEU A 35 0.10 -10.08 -9.62
N LEU A 36 0.56 -10.91 -8.70
CA LEU A 36 -0.26 -11.67 -7.77
C LEU A 36 -0.27 -10.96 -6.40
N ILE A 37 -1.46 -10.69 -5.87
CA ILE A 37 -1.67 -10.09 -4.55
C ILE A 37 -2.08 -11.19 -3.57
N GLY A 38 -1.50 -11.17 -2.36
CA GLY A 38 -1.81 -12.10 -1.27
C GLY A 38 -0.77 -13.19 -1.02
N GLU A 39 0.24 -13.31 -1.89
CA GLU A 39 1.36 -14.25 -1.71
C GLU A 39 2.70 -13.51 -1.68
N ASP A 40 3.58 -13.94 -0.77
CA ASP A 40 4.99 -13.56 -0.74
C ASP A 40 5.83 -14.82 -0.91
N LYS A 41 6.84 -14.78 -1.78
CA LYS A 41 7.81 -15.88 -1.88
C LYS A 41 8.64 -15.75 -0.61
N LYS A 42 8.23 -16.47 0.44
CA LYS A 42 9.00 -16.57 1.69
C LYS A 42 10.49 -16.69 1.34
N ALA A 43 11.25 -15.69 1.78
CA ALA A 43 12.70 -15.68 1.71
C ALA A 43 13.29 -16.93 2.39
#